data_AF-A0A938SGR6-F1
#
_entry.id   AF-A0A938SGR6-F1
#
_cell.length_a   1.000
_cell.length_b   1.000
_cell.length_c   1.000
_cell.angle_alpha   90.00
_cell.angle_beta   90.00
_cell.angle_gamma   90.00
#
_symmetry.space_group_name_H-M   'P 1'
#
loop_
_entity.id
_entity.type
_entity.pdbx_description
1 polymer ?
#
loop_
_entity_poly.entity_id
_entity_poly.type
_entity_poly.pdbx_seq_one_letter_code
_entity_poly.pdbx_strand_id
1 'polypeptide(L)'
;MADEVAAKRGRPLLIAARTPDSVGYCRGIGLDIERWLKDDLIDLWVLTCYFQLNPWEESVKLGHKYGVRVYPSLSESRIKDAAGKLRNSLESYRGRAMNVWNSGADGVYLFNQFNPRHPLWRELGDPPALQKLDKLYFVSPRGSNDAKRWLAGGDRFITLPRLSPENPLTLKPGEKRAVALPVGEDLRRGTPQTPLPELILKIQVTKLAVAEALSVTLNGTPLGARNLLGDCLQLSPSPELTARGSNLLELALKPGTQEALTLRDLYLTVRHKNPH
;
A
#
# COMPACT_ATOMS: atom_id res chain seq x y z
N MET A 1 -15.33 10.26 -32.91
CA MET A 1 -15.02 11.64 -32.46
C MET A 1 -13.54 11.85 -32.12
N ALA A 2 -12.93 11.16 -31.15
CA ALA A 2 -11.51 11.38 -30.80
C ALA A 2 -10.59 11.09 -32.00
N ASP A 3 -10.81 9.97 -32.69
CA ASP A 3 -10.04 9.58 -33.88
C ASP A 3 -10.19 10.57 -35.04
N GLU A 4 -11.41 11.06 -35.28
CA GLU A 4 -11.67 12.06 -36.31
C GLU A 4 -10.90 13.36 -36.03
N VAL A 5 -10.84 13.79 -34.77
CA VAL A 5 -10.07 14.97 -34.35
C VAL A 5 -8.57 14.70 -34.42
N ALA A 6 -8.11 13.51 -34.02
CA ALA A 6 -6.72 13.09 -34.14
C ALA A 6 -6.24 13.09 -35.60
N ALA A 7 -7.05 12.53 -36.51
CA ALA A 7 -6.78 12.50 -37.95
C ALA A 7 -6.67 13.91 -38.53
N LYS A 8 -7.60 14.82 -38.20
CA LYS A 8 -7.54 16.24 -38.62
C LYS A 8 -6.29 16.96 -38.12
N ARG A 9 -5.76 16.58 -36.94
CA ARG A 9 -4.56 17.19 -36.33
C ARG A 9 -3.26 16.54 -36.79
N GLY A 10 -3.31 15.39 -37.47
CA GLY A 10 -2.13 14.61 -37.83
C GLY A 10 -1.35 14.05 -36.62
N ARG A 11 -1.96 13.95 -35.44
CA ARG A 11 -1.33 13.37 -34.24
C ARG A 11 -2.35 12.67 -33.33
N PRO A 12 -1.96 11.58 -32.63
CA PRO A 12 -2.85 10.86 -31.72
C PRO A 12 -3.48 11.76 -30.64
N LEU A 13 -4.72 11.46 -30.28
CA LEU A 13 -5.43 12.07 -29.15
C LEU A 13 -5.91 10.95 -28.23
N LEU A 14 -5.20 10.77 -27.11
CA LEU A 14 -5.49 9.70 -26.16
C LEU A 14 -6.59 10.12 -25.17
N ILE A 15 -7.43 9.17 -24.79
CA ILE A 15 -8.49 9.28 -23.79
C ILE A 15 -8.05 8.56 -22.52
N ALA A 16 -8.00 9.31 -21.43
CA ALA A 16 -7.75 8.77 -20.10
C ALA A 16 -9.02 8.79 -19.25
N ALA A 17 -9.30 7.70 -18.54
CA ALA A 17 -10.38 7.64 -17.55
C ALA A 17 -9.82 7.31 -16.17
N ARG A 18 -10.39 7.96 -15.15
CA ARG A 18 -10.06 7.70 -13.75
C ARG A 18 -11.24 7.08 -13.02
N THR A 19 -11.09 5.88 -12.50
CA THR A 19 -12.17 5.15 -11.81
C THR A 19 -11.66 4.46 -10.55
N PRO A 20 -12.54 3.92 -9.70
CA PRO A 20 -12.16 2.91 -8.70
C PRO A 20 -11.45 1.69 -9.30
N ASP A 21 -10.73 0.95 -8.46
CA ASP A 21 -9.89 -0.23 -8.78
C ASP A 21 -10.65 -1.57 -8.65
N SER A 22 -11.99 -1.52 -8.64
CA SER A 22 -12.86 -2.70 -8.59
C SER A 22 -13.95 -2.59 -9.64
N VAL A 23 -14.03 -3.58 -10.52
CA VAL A 23 -15.09 -3.71 -11.54
C VAL A 23 -16.48 -3.66 -10.90
N GLY A 24 -16.67 -4.40 -9.81
CA GLY A 24 -17.96 -4.45 -9.11
C GLY A 24 -18.36 -3.11 -8.51
N TYR A 25 -17.39 -2.39 -7.93
CA TYR A 25 -17.62 -1.05 -7.41
C TYR A 25 -17.94 -0.07 -8.55
N CYS A 26 -17.14 -0.07 -9.63
CA CYS A 26 -17.35 0.76 -10.82
C CYS A 26 -18.76 0.57 -11.38
N ARG A 27 -19.20 -0.68 -11.57
CA ARG A 27 -20.57 -1.00 -12.01
C ARG A 27 -21.62 -0.46 -11.05
N GLY A 28 -21.38 -0.58 -9.74
CA GLY A 28 -22.27 -0.06 -8.69
C GLY A 28 -22.46 1.46 -8.72
N ILE A 29 -21.53 2.21 -9.32
CA ILE A 29 -21.62 3.67 -9.52
C ILE A 29 -21.85 4.06 -10.99
N GLY A 30 -22.24 3.11 -11.86
CA GLY A 30 -22.59 3.38 -13.25
C GLY A 30 -21.43 3.47 -14.25
N LEU A 31 -20.25 2.96 -13.89
CA LEU A 31 -19.07 2.93 -14.77
C LEU A 31 -18.83 1.50 -15.28
N ASP A 32 -19.03 1.26 -16.57
CA ASP A 32 -18.81 -0.03 -17.21
C ASP A 32 -17.37 -0.16 -17.75
N ILE A 33 -16.41 -0.21 -16.81
CA ILE A 33 -14.99 -0.19 -17.15
C ILE A 33 -14.57 -1.37 -18.03
N GLU A 34 -15.16 -2.56 -17.84
CA GLU A 34 -14.86 -3.72 -18.67
C GLU A 34 -15.24 -3.49 -20.13
N ARG A 35 -16.40 -2.87 -20.38
CA ARG A 35 -16.81 -2.49 -21.72
C ARG A 35 -15.92 -1.41 -22.31
N TRP A 36 -15.55 -0.39 -21.53
CA TRP A 36 -14.67 0.68 -22.00
C TRP A 36 -13.30 0.16 -22.43
N LEU A 37 -12.74 -0.79 -21.69
CA LEU A 37 -11.50 -1.47 -22.05
C LEU A 37 -11.67 -2.37 -23.29
N LYS A 38 -12.75 -3.17 -23.33
CA LYS A 38 -13.00 -4.11 -24.43
C LYS A 38 -13.29 -3.43 -25.76
N ASP A 39 -14.09 -2.37 -25.74
CA ASP A 39 -14.58 -1.66 -26.91
C ASP A 39 -13.61 -0.53 -27.33
N ASP A 40 -12.39 -0.50 -26.77
CA ASP A 40 -11.32 0.47 -27.08
C ASP A 40 -11.75 1.94 -26.90
N LEU A 41 -12.45 2.23 -25.80
CA LEU A 41 -12.96 3.58 -25.52
C LEU A 41 -12.00 4.45 -24.71
N ILE A 42 -10.97 3.84 -24.10
CA ILE A 42 -9.95 4.51 -23.29
C ILE A 42 -8.57 3.93 -23.59
N ASP A 43 -7.58 4.80 -23.73
CA ASP A 43 -6.17 4.42 -23.95
C ASP A 43 -5.40 4.26 -22.63
N LEU A 44 -5.88 4.93 -21.58
CA LEU A 44 -5.22 5.01 -20.28
C LEU A 44 -6.22 4.90 -19.14
N TRP A 45 -5.98 3.96 -18.23
CA TRP A 45 -6.81 3.75 -17.06
C TRP A 45 -6.09 4.16 -15.77
N VAL A 46 -6.58 5.21 -15.12
CA VAL A 46 -6.07 5.68 -13.82
C VAL A 46 -6.92 5.10 -12.70
N LEU A 47 -6.29 4.39 -11.77
CA LEU A 47 -6.99 3.88 -10.58
C LEU A 47 -7.04 5.00 -9.54
N THR A 48 -8.22 5.32 -9.00
CA THR A 48 -8.39 6.39 -8.02
C THR A 48 -7.51 6.19 -6.78
N CYS A 49 -7.20 7.28 -6.09
CA CYS A 49 -6.27 7.26 -4.97
C CYS A 49 -6.94 7.36 -3.61
N TYR A 50 -8.21 7.80 -3.53
CA TYR A 50 -8.83 8.15 -2.24
C TYR A 50 -8.99 6.94 -1.31
N PHE A 51 -9.35 5.82 -1.91
CA PHE A 51 -9.39 4.51 -1.32
C PHE A 51 -8.82 3.50 -2.32
N GLN A 52 -8.45 2.33 -1.81
CA GLN A 52 -7.99 1.21 -2.62
C GLN A 52 -8.83 0.00 -2.20
N LEU A 53 -9.49 -0.63 -3.16
CA LEU A 53 -10.38 -1.77 -2.92
C LEU A 53 -9.65 -3.09 -3.12
N ASN A 54 -8.78 -3.14 -4.14
CA ASN A 54 -8.14 -4.37 -4.60
C ASN A 54 -6.61 -4.22 -4.71
N PRO A 55 -5.87 -5.34 -4.72
CA PRO A 55 -4.49 -5.34 -5.23
C PRO A 55 -4.46 -4.74 -6.63
N TRP A 56 -3.48 -3.86 -6.91
CA TRP A 56 -3.40 -3.19 -8.20
C TRP A 56 -3.15 -4.16 -9.35
N GLU A 57 -2.53 -5.31 -9.07
CA GLU A 57 -2.30 -6.41 -9.99
C GLU A 57 -3.60 -6.87 -10.70
N GLU A 58 -4.75 -6.81 -10.01
CA GLU A 58 -6.04 -7.16 -10.62
C GLU A 58 -6.42 -6.21 -11.75
N SER A 59 -6.31 -4.90 -11.50
CA SER A 59 -6.62 -3.87 -12.48
C SER A 59 -5.57 -3.82 -13.59
N VAL A 60 -4.28 -3.97 -13.25
CA VAL A 60 -3.18 -4.06 -14.22
C VAL A 60 -3.41 -5.22 -15.18
N LYS A 61 -3.69 -6.42 -14.66
CA LYS A 61 -4.00 -7.60 -15.48
C LYS A 61 -5.21 -7.37 -16.39
N LEU A 62 -6.26 -6.71 -15.89
CA LEU A 62 -7.45 -6.41 -16.67
C LEU A 62 -7.18 -5.38 -17.78
N GLY A 63 -6.46 -4.29 -17.50
CA GLY A 63 -6.09 -3.31 -18.52
C GLY A 63 -5.18 -3.91 -19.59
N HIS A 64 -4.14 -4.64 -19.18
CA HIS A 64 -3.20 -5.28 -20.09
C HIS A 64 -3.85 -6.35 -20.97
N LYS A 65 -4.88 -7.05 -20.48
CA LYS A 65 -5.68 -7.99 -21.29
C LYS A 65 -6.27 -7.31 -22.55
N TYR A 66 -6.57 -6.02 -22.49
CA TYR A 66 -7.12 -5.23 -23.59
C TYR A 66 -6.12 -4.22 -24.18
N GLY A 67 -4.83 -4.31 -23.83
CA GLY A 67 -3.81 -3.40 -24.35
C GLY A 67 -3.81 -1.99 -23.75
N VAL A 68 -4.58 -1.75 -22.68
CA VAL A 68 -4.72 -0.44 -22.04
C VAL A 68 -3.69 -0.28 -20.93
N ARG A 69 -3.01 0.88 -20.89
CA ARG A 69 -2.01 1.22 -19.87
C ARG A 69 -2.68 1.57 -18.54
N VAL A 70 -2.17 1.07 -17.43
CA VAL A 70 -2.77 1.23 -16.10
C VAL A 70 -1.86 2.02 -15.17
N TYR A 71 -2.41 3.07 -14.56
CA TYR A 71 -1.69 4.00 -13.68
C TYR A 71 -2.38 4.10 -12.31
N PRO A 72 -1.94 3.34 -11.31
CA PRO A 72 -2.39 3.54 -9.94
C PRO A 72 -2.08 4.96 -9.44
N SER A 73 -3.10 5.61 -8.87
CA SER A 73 -2.96 6.98 -8.36
C SER A 73 -2.57 7.01 -6.89
N LEU A 74 -1.61 7.86 -6.54
CA LEU A 74 -1.25 8.21 -5.17
C LEU A 74 -1.67 9.65 -4.85
N SER A 75 -2.11 9.86 -3.62
CA SER A 75 -2.38 11.16 -3.02
C SER A 75 -2.20 11.10 -1.52
N GLU A 76 -2.41 12.22 -0.84
CA GLU A 76 -2.40 12.33 0.61
C GLU A 76 -3.44 11.40 1.25
N SER A 77 -3.03 10.77 2.35
CA SER A 77 -3.91 10.05 3.27
C SER A 77 -4.78 11.04 4.05
N ARG A 78 -6.04 10.65 4.27
CA ARG A 78 -7.02 11.42 5.06
C ARG A 78 -7.14 10.95 6.51
N ILE A 79 -6.35 9.94 6.90
CA ILE A 79 -6.16 9.58 8.30
C ILE A 79 -5.59 10.80 9.04
N LYS A 80 -6.11 11.08 10.23
CA LYS A 80 -5.79 12.28 11.01
C LYS A 80 -4.50 12.14 11.84
N ASP A 81 -4.07 13.26 12.42
CA ASP A 81 -3.02 13.36 13.44
C ASP A 81 -1.64 12.83 13.00
N ALA A 82 -0.83 12.39 13.97
CA ALA A 82 0.52 11.89 13.73
C ALA A 82 0.57 10.71 12.74
N ALA A 83 -0.43 9.82 12.79
CA ALA A 83 -0.54 8.70 11.88
C ALA A 83 -0.79 9.13 10.43
N GLY A 84 -1.58 10.19 10.23
CA GLY A 84 -1.77 10.85 8.95
C GLY A 84 -0.50 11.51 8.43
N LYS A 85 0.20 12.27 9.28
CA LYS A 85 1.48 12.90 8.94
C LYS A 85 2.52 11.87 8.49
N LEU A 86 2.62 10.75 9.20
CA LEU A 86 3.55 9.68 8.85
C LEU A 86 3.21 9.03 7.49
N ARG A 87 1.92 8.77 7.21
CA ARG A 87 1.47 8.24 5.90
C ARG A 87 1.66 9.24 4.75
N ASN A 88 1.74 10.52 5.05
CA ASN A 88 1.98 11.59 4.08
C ASN A 88 3.47 11.95 3.91
N SER A 89 4.38 11.26 4.61
CA SER A 89 5.82 11.47 4.45
C SER A 89 6.30 11.01 3.08
N LEU A 90 7.46 11.53 2.65
CA LEU A 90 8.09 11.14 1.39
C LEU A 90 8.41 9.63 1.36
N GLU A 91 8.88 9.07 2.47
CA GLU A 91 9.18 7.64 2.62
C GLU A 91 7.94 6.77 2.44
N SER A 92 6.78 7.22 2.91
CA SER A 92 5.50 6.54 2.66
C SER A 92 5.10 6.60 1.18
N TYR A 93 5.30 7.75 0.52
CA TYR A 93 5.09 7.84 -0.93
C TYR A 93 6.04 6.93 -1.72
N ARG A 94 7.31 6.84 -1.33
CA ARG A 94 8.29 5.93 -1.94
C ARG A 94 7.88 4.46 -1.77
N GLY A 95 7.47 4.04 -0.56
CA GLY A 95 6.97 2.68 -0.32
C GLY A 95 5.73 2.36 -1.15
N ARG A 96 4.77 3.30 -1.22
CA ARG A 96 3.58 3.15 -2.07
C ARG A 96 3.93 3.08 -3.56
N ALA A 97 4.87 3.89 -4.04
CA ALA A 97 5.32 3.84 -5.42
C ALA A 97 6.03 2.52 -5.76
N MET A 98 6.84 1.97 -4.84
CA MET A 98 7.38 0.62 -5.02
C MET A 98 6.28 -0.44 -5.12
N ASN A 99 5.20 -0.33 -4.34
CA ASN A 99 4.04 -1.20 -4.50
C ASN A 99 3.34 -1.01 -5.87
N VAL A 100 3.28 0.21 -6.42
CA VAL A 100 2.76 0.47 -7.77
C VAL A 100 3.62 -0.27 -8.80
N TRP A 101 4.93 -0.07 -8.77
CA TRP A 101 5.85 -0.73 -9.69
C TRP A 101 5.84 -2.25 -9.55
N ASN A 102 5.69 -2.76 -8.33
CA ASN A 102 5.55 -4.18 -8.08
C ASN A 102 4.33 -4.80 -8.75
N SER A 103 3.24 -4.05 -8.88
CA SER A 103 2.00 -4.54 -9.48
C SER A 103 2.07 -4.75 -10.99
N GLY A 104 3.16 -4.31 -11.64
CA GLY A 104 3.31 -4.34 -13.09
C GLY A 104 2.66 -3.15 -13.80
N ALA A 105 2.24 -2.12 -13.06
CA ALA A 105 1.66 -0.91 -13.62
C ALA A 105 2.62 -0.15 -14.56
N ASP A 106 2.03 0.67 -15.42
CA ASP A 106 2.74 1.42 -16.46
C ASP A 106 3.25 2.79 -16.00
N GLY A 107 2.89 3.17 -14.76
CA GLY A 107 3.42 4.36 -14.11
C GLY A 107 2.67 4.73 -12.84
N VAL A 108 3.19 5.73 -12.14
CA VAL A 108 2.60 6.29 -10.92
C VAL A 108 1.87 7.58 -11.27
N TYR A 109 0.58 7.67 -10.98
CA TYR A 109 -0.19 8.90 -11.16
C TYR A 109 -0.26 9.67 -9.83
N LEU A 110 0.12 10.96 -9.79
CA LEU A 110 -0.03 11.78 -8.59
C LEU A 110 -1.27 12.68 -8.67
N PHE A 111 -2.07 12.67 -7.60
CA PHE A 111 -3.25 13.51 -7.46
C PHE A 111 -3.13 14.40 -6.22
N ASN A 112 -3.62 15.63 -6.29
CA ASN A 112 -3.56 16.64 -5.21
C ASN A 112 -2.15 16.97 -4.68
N GLN A 113 -1.11 16.71 -5.47
CA GLN A 113 0.24 17.19 -5.19
C GLN A 113 0.55 18.37 -6.11
N PHE A 114 0.65 19.57 -5.55
CA PHE A 114 0.81 20.80 -6.32
C PHE A 114 2.18 21.45 -6.15
N ASN A 115 3.00 21.00 -5.19
CA ASN A 115 4.33 21.57 -5.00
C ASN A 115 5.28 21.00 -6.07
N PRO A 116 5.69 21.78 -7.10
CA PRO A 116 6.53 21.27 -8.19
C PRO A 116 7.98 21.01 -7.74
N ARG A 117 8.38 21.52 -6.56
CA ARG A 117 9.72 21.35 -6.01
C ARG A 117 9.82 20.12 -5.10
N HIS A 118 8.73 19.40 -4.86
CA HIS A 118 8.76 18.23 -4.00
C HIS A 118 9.64 17.14 -4.64
N PRO A 119 10.56 16.49 -3.90
CA PRO A 119 11.47 15.47 -4.44
C PRO A 119 10.78 14.27 -5.10
N LEU A 120 9.52 13.99 -4.75
CA LEU A 120 8.76 12.87 -5.31
C LEU A 120 8.66 12.91 -6.84
N TRP A 121 8.73 14.09 -7.46
CA TRP A 121 8.63 14.24 -8.91
C TRP A 121 9.85 13.68 -9.64
N ARG A 122 10.98 13.54 -8.94
CA ARG A 122 12.23 12.99 -9.46
C ARG A 122 12.49 11.56 -8.99
N GLU A 123 11.76 11.10 -7.99
CA GLU A 123 12.02 9.81 -7.33
C GLU A 123 10.98 8.74 -7.72
N LEU A 124 9.68 9.04 -7.65
CA LEU A 124 8.65 7.99 -7.73
C LEU A 124 8.57 7.32 -9.12
N GLY A 125 9.07 8.00 -10.15
CA GLY A 125 9.12 7.54 -11.54
C GLY A 125 10.29 6.60 -11.86
N ASP A 126 11.25 6.43 -10.96
CA ASP A 126 12.52 5.73 -11.20
C ASP A 126 12.68 4.57 -10.19
N PRO A 127 12.21 3.34 -10.52
CA PRO A 127 12.31 2.19 -9.61
C PRO A 127 13.76 1.86 -9.19
N PRO A 128 14.78 1.86 -10.09
CA PRO A 128 16.17 1.70 -9.68
C PRO A 128 16.66 2.72 -8.64
N ALA A 129 16.26 3.99 -8.76
CA ALA A 129 16.59 5.00 -7.74
C ALA A 129 15.83 4.74 -6.43
N LEU A 130 14.53 4.43 -6.50
CA LEU A 130 13.70 4.14 -5.32
C LEU A 130 14.27 3.02 -4.47
N GLN A 131 14.81 1.95 -5.06
CA GLN A 131 15.38 0.80 -4.34
C GLN A 131 16.44 1.17 -3.31
N LYS A 132 17.06 2.35 -3.41
CA LYS A 132 18.14 2.80 -2.52
C LYS A 132 17.68 3.79 -1.46
N LEU A 133 16.43 4.23 -1.52
CA LEU A 133 15.88 5.26 -0.66
C LEU A 133 15.08 4.67 0.47
N ASP A 134 15.08 5.36 1.61
CA ASP A 134 14.26 5.01 2.77
C ASP A 134 12.77 4.99 2.46
N LYS A 135 12.06 4.00 3.02
CA LYS A 135 10.63 3.76 2.76
C LYS A 135 9.86 3.40 4.02
N LEU A 136 8.56 3.67 3.95
CA LEU A 136 7.57 3.20 4.90
C LEU A 136 6.51 2.36 4.17
N TYR A 137 6.29 1.14 4.66
CA TYR A 137 5.25 0.25 4.17
C TYR A 137 4.19 0.06 5.26
N PHE A 138 2.95 0.41 4.95
CA PHE A 138 1.80 0.25 5.86
C PHE A 138 0.95 -0.92 5.42
N VAL A 139 0.29 -1.60 6.37
CA VAL A 139 -0.81 -2.53 6.05
C VAL A 139 -1.93 -1.80 5.30
N SER A 140 -2.31 -0.62 5.81
CA SER A 140 -3.27 0.27 5.14
C SER A 140 -2.71 1.70 5.08
N PRO A 141 -2.18 2.15 3.93
CA PRO A 141 -1.72 3.54 3.76
C PRO A 141 -2.90 4.54 3.69
N ARG A 142 -4.12 4.04 3.49
CA ARG A 142 -5.37 4.82 3.35
C ARG A 142 -6.39 4.40 4.41
N GLY A 143 -7.27 5.34 4.76
CA GLY A 143 -8.52 5.01 5.43
C GLY A 143 -9.46 4.27 4.47
N SER A 144 -10.38 3.46 5.00
CA SER A 144 -11.34 2.68 4.21
C SER A 144 -12.73 3.33 4.11
N ASN A 145 -12.96 4.41 4.86
CA ASN A 145 -14.27 5.06 4.99
C ASN A 145 -14.77 5.67 3.67
N ASP A 146 -13.87 6.06 2.76
CA ASP A 146 -14.27 6.72 1.52
C ASP A 146 -15.06 5.78 0.58
N ALA A 147 -14.85 4.47 0.62
CA ALA A 147 -15.62 3.53 -0.22
C ALA A 147 -17.13 3.53 0.12
N LYS A 148 -17.49 3.69 1.40
CA LYS A 148 -18.90 3.79 1.83
C LYS A 148 -19.53 5.13 1.48
N ARG A 149 -18.70 6.17 1.35
CA ARG A 149 -19.16 7.55 1.11
C ARG A 149 -19.75 7.71 -0.29
N TRP A 150 -19.20 7.01 -1.28
CA TRP A 150 -19.61 7.16 -2.68
C TRP A 150 -20.51 6.02 -3.18
N LEU A 151 -20.56 4.90 -2.47
CA LEU A 151 -21.45 3.78 -2.76
C LEU A 151 -21.95 3.15 -1.46
N ALA A 152 -23.27 3.12 -1.26
CA ALA A 152 -23.86 2.45 -0.11
C ALA A 152 -23.47 0.96 -0.08
N GLY A 153 -22.85 0.52 1.01
CA GLY A 153 -22.28 -0.83 1.14
C GLY A 153 -21.06 -1.08 0.25
N GLY A 154 -20.36 -0.03 -0.19
CA GLY A 154 -19.19 -0.12 -1.07
C GLY A 154 -17.97 -0.81 -0.43
N ASP A 155 -17.95 -0.94 0.91
CA ASP A 155 -16.92 -1.69 1.63
C ASP A 155 -16.92 -3.19 1.35
N ARG A 156 -18.03 -3.75 0.83
CA ARG A 156 -18.08 -5.15 0.38
C ARG A 156 -17.11 -5.46 -0.76
N PHE A 157 -16.64 -4.43 -1.47
CA PHE A 157 -15.66 -4.56 -2.54
C PHE A 157 -14.21 -4.43 -2.04
N ILE A 158 -13.98 -4.12 -0.76
CA ILE A 158 -12.63 -4.05 -0.20
C ILE A 158 -12.14 -5.47 0.09
N THR A 159 -11.17 -5.93 -0.70
CA THR A 159 -10.48 -7.22 -0.53
C THR A 159 -9.18 -7.06 0.26
N LEU A 160 -8.66 -5.84 0.36
CA LEU A 160 -7.42 -5.54 1.07
C LEU A 160 -7.56 -5.58 2.61
N PRO A 161 -6.48 -5.89 3.33
CA PRO A 161 -6.43 -5.74 4.77
C PRO A 161 -6.81 -4.33 5.23
N ARG A 162 -7.58 -4.24 6.30
CA ARG A 162 -7.97 -2.98 6.93
C ARG A 162 -7.37 -2.90 8.33
N LEU A 163 -6.13 -2.41 8.43
CA LEU A 163 -5.50 -2.10 9.70
C LEU A 163 -4.91 -0.70 9.65
N SER A 164 -5.55 0.21 10.36
CA SER A 164 -5.14 1.59 10.55
C SER A 164 -5.77 2.13 11.84
N PRO A 165 -5.39 3.32 12.31
CA PRO A 165 -5.99 3.90 13.52
C PRO A 165 -7.51 4.11 13.44
N GLU A 166 -8.06 4.19 12.21
CA GLU A 166 -9.50 4.30 11.96
C GLU A 166 -10.21 2.93 11.93
N ASN A 167 -9.46 1.84 11.73
CA ASN A 167 -9.97 0.47 11.75
C ASN A 167 -9.04 -0.45 12.56
N PRO A 168 -8.99 -0.29 13.90
CA PRO A 168 -8.16 -1.12 14.76
C PRO A 168 -8.69 -2.56 14.83
N LEU A 169 -7.80 -3.49 15.15
CA LEU A 169 -8.15 -4.90 15.41
C LEU A 169 -8.05 -5.20 16.91
N THR A 170 -8.98 -5.99 17.42
CA THR A 170 -8.92 -6.50 18.80
C THR A 170 -8.49 -7.96 18.77
N LEU A 171 -7.48 -8.31 19.59
CA LEU A 171 -7.05 -9.68 19.82
C LEU A 171 -7.40 -10.06 21.26
N LYS A 172 -8.21 -11.10 21.43
CA LYS A 172 -8.50 -11.69 22.74
C LYS A 172 -7.36 -12.62 23.20
N PRO A 173 -7.22 -12.88 24.51
CA PRO A 173 -6.25 -13.87 25.01
C PRO A 173 -6.40 -15.23 24.30
N GLY A 174 -5.30 -15.80 23.82
CA GLY A 174 -5.27 -17.04 23.05
C GLY A 174 -5.68 -16.90 21.57
N GLU A 175 -6.08 -15.70 21.14
CA GLU A 175 -6.48 -15.46 19.77
C GLU A 175 -5.28 -15.11 18.87
N LYS A 176 -5.38 -15.51 17.61
CA LYS A 176 -4.47 -15.11 16.54
C LYS A 176 -5.17 -14.32 15.44
N ARG A 177 -4.43 -13.40 14.83
CA ARG A 177 -4.84 -12.63 13.65
C ARG A 177 -3.69 -12.55 12.67
N ALA A 178 -4.01 -12.70 11.40
CA ALA A 178 -3.05 -12.54 10.31
C ALA A 178 -3.36 -11.27 9.52
N VAL A 179 -2.33 -10.51 9.18
CA VAL A 179 -2.43 -9.31 8.33
C VAL A 179 -1.36 -9.37 7.25
N ALA A 180 -1.73 -9.04 6.02
CA ALA A 180 -0.78 -8.94 4.92
C ALA A 180 -0.17 -7.52 4.87
N LEU A 181 1.15 -7.45 4.84
CA LEU A 181 1.93 -6.23 4.67
C LEU A 181 2.52 -6.20 3.25
N PRO A 182 2.13 -5.25 2.39
CA PRO A 182 2.71 -5.13 1.05
C PRO A 182 4.08 -4.46 1.09
N VAL A 183 5.09 -5.13 0.50
CA VAL A 183 6.46 -4.65 0.33
C VAL A 183 6.88 -4.83 -1.13
N GLY A 184 6.85 -3.78 -1.93
CA GLY A 184 6.99 -3.82 -3.38
C GLY A 184 8.41 -4.05 -3.91
N GLU A 185 9.35 -4.43 -3.07
CA GLU A 185 10.76 -4.60 -3.43
C GLU A 185 11.36 -5.87 -2.82
N ASP A 186 12.45 -6.37 -3.40
CA ASP A 186 13.21 -7.48 -2.83
C ASP A 186 14.27 -6.94 -1.87
N LEU A 187 13.99 -7.00 -0.56
CA LEU A 187 14.89 -6.49 0.48
C LEU A 187 16.04 -7.45 0.79
N ARG A 188 16.04 -8.67 0.23
CA ARG A 188 17.02 -9.74 0.52
C ARG A 188 18.33 -9.59 -0.26
N ARG A 189 18.36 -8.73 -1.27
CA ARG A 189 19.50 -8.62 -2.18
C ARG A 189 20.35 -7.41 -1.83
N GLY A 190 21.32 -7.62 -0.94
CA GLY A 190 22.41 -6.67 -0.74
C GLY A 190 23.45 -6.79 -1.86
N THR A 191 23.96 -5.67 -2.33
CA THR A 191 25.20 -5.59 -3.14
C THR A 191 26.26 -4.80 -2.37
N PRO A 192 27.55 -4.88 -2.71
CA PRO A 192 28.56 -4.01 -2.11
C PRO A 192 28.20 -2.51 -2.20
N GLN A 193 27.47 -2.11 -3.25
CA GLN A 193 27.01 -0.74 -3.49
C GLN A 193 25.63 -0.44 -2.87
N THR A 194 24.91 -1.44 -2.38
CA THR A 194 23.60 -1.30 -1.75
C THR A 194 23.49 -2.37 -0.67
N PRO A 195 24.07 -2.13 0.52
CA PRO A 195 24.01 -3.10 1.60
C PRO A 195 22.57 -3.38 2.01
N LEU A 196 22.37 -4.53 2.67
CA LEU A 196 21.06 -4.88 3.20
C LEU A 196 20.52 -3.75 4.10
N PRO A 197 19.25 -3.34 3.90
CA PRO A 197 18.66 -2.29 4.70
C PRO A 197 18.40 -2.78 6.13
N GLU A 198 18.38 -1.83 7.06
CA GLU A 198 17.84 -2.07 8.39
C GLU A 198 16.31 -2.02 8.32
N LEU A 199 15.68 -3.03 8.92
CA LEU A 199 14.23 -3.15 8.99
C LEU A 199 13.74 -2.94 10.40
N ILE A 200 12.73 -2.10 10.56
CA ILE A 200 12.06 -1.85 11.84
C ILE A 200 10.56 -2.01 11.65
N LEU A 201 10.03 -3.15 12.09
CA LEU A 201 8.60 -3.42 12.17
C LEU A 201 8.04 -2.73 13.41
N LYS A 202 7.06 -1.84 13.21
CA LYS A 202 6.41 -1.09 14.29
C LYS A 202 4.95 -1.49 14.37
N ILE A 203 4.56 -1.92 15.56
CA ILE A 203 3.21 -2.39 15.88
C ILE A 203 2.67 -1.48 16.98
N GLN A 204 1.70 -0.63 16.64
CA GLN A 204 1.04 0.24 17.60
C GLN A 204 -0.05 -0.54 18.31
N VAL A 205 0.07 -0.68 19.62
CA VAL A 205 -0.82 -1.50 20.45
C VAL A 205 -1.19 -0.75 21.72
N THR A 206 -2.41 -0.97 22.21
CA THR A 206 -2.79 -0.56 23.57
C THR A 206 -3.09 -1.78 24.41
N LYS A 207 -2.87 -1.67 25.73
CA LYS A 207 -3.10 -2.75 26.71
C LYS A 207 -2.16 -3.94 26.57
N LEU A 208 -0.95 -3.73 26.03
CA LEU A 208 0.12 -4.72 26.07
C LEU A 208 0.96 -4.51 27.33
N ALA A 209 0.83 -5.41 28.31
CA ALA A 209 1.56 -5.27 29.57
C ALA A 209 3.08 -5.52 29.41
N VAL A 210 3.45 -6.54 28.62
CA VAL A 210 4.84 -6.93 28.35
C VAL A 210 4.99 -7.36 26.90
N ALA A 211 6.16 -7.11 26.31
CA ALA A 211 6.44 -7.38 24.89
C ALA A 211 6.27 -8.87 24.53
N GLU A 212 6.51 -9.76 25.47
CA GLU A 212 6.45 -11.22 25.33
C GLU A 212 5.01 -11.72 25.28
N ALA A 213 4.02 -10.93 25.69
CA ALA A 213 2.62 -11.32 25.66
C ALA A 213 2.06 -11.44 24.23
N LEU A 214 2.65 -10.72 23.27
CA LEU A 214 2.28 -10.76 21.86
C LEU A 214 3.34 -11.50 21.05
N SER A 215 3.03 -12.70 20.56
CA SER A 215 3.88 -13.37 19.58
C SER A 215 3.64 -12.80 18.18
N VAL A 216 4.71 -12.65 17.40
CA VAL A 216 4.66 -12.13 16.04
C VAL A 216 5.51 -13.05 15.16
N THR A 217 4.93 -13.57 14.09
CA THR A 217 5.65 -14.26 13.02
C THR A 217 5.62 -13.41 11.75
N LEU A 218 6.69 -13.48 10.96
CA LEU A 218 6.76 -12.93 9.61
C LEU A 218 7.01 -14.08 8.64
N ASN A 219 6.10 -14.28 7.69
CA ASN A 219 6.15 -15.38 6.72
C ASN A 219 6.40 -16.75 7.39
N GLY A 220 5.70 -17.01 8.51
CA GLY A 220 5.82 -18.24 9.30
C GLY A 220 7.03 -18.31 10.24
N THR A 221 7.96 -17.35 10.17
CA THR A 221 9.14 -17.33 11.05
C THR A 221 8.92 -16.42 12.26
N PRO A 222 9.10 -16.91 13.51
CA PRO A 222 8.96 -16.09 14.72
C PRO A 222 9.98 -14.94 14.79
N LEU A 223 9.52 -13.76 15.21
CA LEU A 223 10.38 -12.62 15.48
C LEU A 223 10.74 -12.56 16.97
N GLY A 224 12.04 -12.68 17.27
CA GLY A 224 12.55 -12.77 18.64
C GLY A 224 12.76 -11.41 19.30
N ALA A 225 13.68 -10.60 18.75
CA ALA A 225 14.05 -9.31 19.29
C ALA A 225 12.88 -8.32 19.22
N ARG A 226 12.49 -7.82 20.39
CA ARG A 226 11.34 -6.93 20.56
C ARG A 226 11.60 -5.93 21.68
N ASN A 227 11.13 -4.71 21.49
CA ASN A 227 11.15 -3.68 22.52
C ASN A 227 9.79 -2.99 22.57
N LEU A 228 9.21 -2.85 23.76
CA LEU A 228 7.96 -2.12 23.97
C LEU A 228 8.29 -0.71 24.46
N LEU A 229 8.08 0.28 23.60
CA LEU A 229 8.33 1.69 23.86
C LEU A 229 6.99 2.43 23.95
N GLY A 230 6.47 2.56 25.17
CA GLY A 230 5.09 3.01 25.39
C GLY A 230 4.11 2.06 24.69
N ASP A 231 3.27 2.59 23.82
CA ASP A 231 2.26 1.84 23.05
C ASP A 231 2.80 1.29 21.71
N CYS A 232 4.13 1.21 21.55
CA CYS A 232 4.76 0.77 20.30
C CYS A 232 5.67 -0.43 20.54
N LEU A 233 5.27 -1.60 20.04
CA LEU A 233 6.13 -2.77 19.95
C LEU A 233 6.99 -2.67 18.69
N GLN A 234 8.30 -2.61 18.86
CA GLN A 234 9.28 -2.59 17.77
C GLN A 234 9.99 -3.92 17.66
N LEU A 235 10.09 -4.45 16.44
CA LEU A 235 10.85 -5.65 16.09
C LEU A 235 11.78 -5.36 14.92
N SER A 236 12.93 -6.02 14.87
CA SER A 236 13.92 -5.85 13.80
C SER A 236 14.05 -7.15 13.00
N PRO A 237 13.14 -7.42 12.05
CA PRO A 237 13.21 -8.64 11.24
C PRO A 237 14.45 -8.61 10.33
N SER A 238 15.04 -9.78 10.07
CA SER A 238 16.06 -9.91 9.03
C SER A 238 15.42 -9.67 7.65
N PRO A 239 16.07 -8.94 6.72
CA PRO A 239 15.60 -8.81 5.35
C PRO A 239 15.32 -10.15 4.65
N GLU A 240 16.05 -11.21 5.02
CA GLU A 240 15.86 -12.57 4.50
C GLU A 240 14.49 -13.17 4.77
N LEU A 241 13.78 -12.68 5.79
CA LEU A 241 12.42 -13.13 6.11
C LEU A 241 11.35 -12.47 5.25
N THR A 242 11.70 -11.48 4.44
CA THR A 242 10.76 -10.74 3.60
C THR A 242 10.61 -11.37 2.22
N ALA A 243 9.48 -11.10 1.57
CA ALA A 243 9.23 -11.41 0.18
C ALA A 243 8.87 -10.12 -0.56
N ARG A 244 9.20 -10.08 -1.86
CA ARG A 244 8.65 -9.05 -2.76
C ARG A 244 7.15 -9.31 -2.93
N GLY A 245 6.33 -8.29 -2.66
CA GLY A 245 4.87 -8.37 -2.64
C GLY A 245 4.30 -8.54 -1.23
N SER A 246 3.41 -9.51 -1.06
CA SER A 246 2.68 -9.72 0.21
C SER A 246 3.53 -10.44 1.25
N ASN A 247 3.60 -9.89 2.46
CA ASN A 247 4.26 -10.49 3.61
C ASN A 247 3.24 -10.76 4.71
N LEU A 248 3.11 -12.02 5.15
CA LEU A 248 2.13 -12.41 6.16
C LEU A 248 2.70 -12.18 7.56
N LEU A 249 2.05 -11.32 8.33
CA LEU A 249 2.31 -11.15 9.75
C LEU A 249 1.21 -11.83 10.55
N GLU A 250 1.55 -12.84 11.34
CA GLU A 250 0.61 -13.43 12.30
C GLU A 250 0.95 -12.91 13.69
N LEU A 251 -0.06 -12.32 14.34
CA LEU A 251 0.01 -11.83 15.70
C LEU A 251 -0.86 -12.74 16.56
N ALA A 252 -0.30 -13.31 17.63
CA ALA A 252 -1.08 -14.08 18.58
C ALA A 252 -0.83 -13.63 20.02
N LEU A 253 -1.91 -13.31 20.72
CA LEU A 253 -1.88 -12.91 22.11
C LEU A 253 -1.85 -14.16 22.99
N LYS A 254 -0.87 -14.27 23.90
CA LYS A 254 -0.70 -15.46 24.73
C LYS A 254 -1.96 -15.79 25.55
N PRO A 255 -2.33 -17.07 25.68
CA PRO A 255 -3.33 -17.49 26.67
C PRO A 255 -2.92 -17.02 28.07
N GLY A 256 -3.88 -16.54 28.87
CA GLY A 256 -3.64 -16.07 30.24
C GLY A 256 -3.30 -14.58 30.36
N THR A 257 -3.26 -13.81 29.27
CA THR A 257 -3.31 -12.34 29.38
C THR A 257 -4.67 -11.90 29.94
N GLN A 258 -4.67 -10.89 30.81
CA GLN A 258 -5.89 -10.45 31.52
C GLN A 258 -6.86 -9.67 30.61
N GLU A 259 -6.33 -8.93 29.63
CA GLU A 259 -7.14 -8.07 28.76
C GLU A 259 -6.95 -8.39 27.28
N ALA A 260 -7.95 -8.01 26.49
CA ALA A 260 -7.83 -7.99 25.05
C ALA A 260 -6.92 -6.84 24.60
N LEU A 261 -5.99 -7.15 23.71
CA LEU A 261 -5.08 -6.21 23.06
C LEU A 261 -5.82 -5.47 21.94
N THR A 262 -5.58 -4.17 21.79
CA THR A 262 -6.00 -3.45 20.58
C THR A 262 -4.79 -3.14 19.72
N LEU A 263 -4.75 -3.74 18.52
CA LEU A 263 -3.80 -3.42 17.46
C LEU A 263 -4.32 -2.20 16.68
N ARG A 264 -3.66 -1.06 16.85
CA ARG A 264 -4.06 0.24 16.30
C ARG A 264 -3.45 0.50 14.93
N ASP A 265 -2.22 0.09 14.70
CA ASP A 265 -1.51 0.34 13.44
C ASP A 265 -0.34 -0.64 13.27
N LEU A 266 0.08 -0.87 12.03
CA LEU A 266 1.24 -1.70 11.73
C LEU A 266 1.93 -1.21 10.45
N TYR A 267 3.24 -1.01 10.55
CA TYR A 267 4.06 -0.61 9.41
C TYR A 267 5.52 -1.04 9.55
N LEU A 268 6.19 -1.21 8.42
CA LEU A 268 7.60 -1.52 8.31
C LEU A 268 8.35 -0.27 7.86
N THR A 269 9.40 0.08 8.59
CA THR A 269 10.40 1.06 8.17
C THR A 269 11.55 0.33 7.51
N VAL A 270 11.94 0.79 6.32
CA VAL A 270 13.14 0.34 5.61
C VAL A 270 14.14 1.48 5.60
N ARG A 271 15.31 1.26 6.20
CA ARG A 271 16.41 2.23 6.25
C ARG A 271 17.59 1.70 5.43
N HIS A 272 17.93 2.41 4.37
CA HIS A 272 19.13 2.10 3.62
C HIS A 272 20.31 2.81 4.29
N LYS A 273 21.45 2.12 4.39
CA LYS A 273 22.69 2.80 4.75
C LYS A 273 23.06 3.69 3.58
N ASN A 274 23.03 5.01 3.75
CA ASN A 274 23.45 5.93 2.71
C ASN A 274 24.88 5.56 2.27
N PRO A 275 25.12 5.29 0.98
CA PRO A 275 26.47 5.43 0.47
C PRO A 275 26.77 6.94 0.55
N HIS A 276 27.73 7.30 1.40
CA HIS A 276 28.35 8.62 1.37
C HIS A 276 28.91 8.92 -0.03
#